data_AF-M2ZN60-F1
#
_entry.id   AF-M2ZN60-F1
#
_cell.length_a   1.000
_cell.length_b   1.000
_cell.length_c   1.000
_cell.angle_alpha   90.00
_cell.angle_beta   90.00
_cell.angle_gamma   90.00
#
_symmetry.space_group_name_H-M   'P 1'
#
loop_
_entity.id
_entity.type
_entity.pdbx_description
1 polymer ?
#
loop_
_entity_poly.entity_id
_entity_poly.type
_entity_poly.pdbx_seq_one_letter_code
_entity_poly.pdbx_strand_id
1 'polypeptide(L)'
;MAFHPGVYGTPPPDVIGRDVILVDFSYKRPVMEALCRTAASVLVLDHHKTAAAELGGLEEWAAVQPVTAAVTVHIDMEKSGAVLAWEHFHPGKPIPRLLQHVQDRDLWRFALPGTREILACVFSHPFDFDRWDELAEEIECDPTAIQAEGAAIERKHHKDIAELLNTTTRPMIIGGYCVPIANLPYTLASDAGHALCRGDGGGMAPPFAGIYYDRPGGRTFSLRSSGDFDVSAIARKYGGGGHKNAAGFTMSLGWEGDCDTPNPSAGVRL
;
A
#
# COMPACT_ATOMS: atom_id res chain seq x y z
N MET A 1 19.94 -17.05 6.78
CA MET A 1 18.69 -16.29 6.53
C MET A 1 18.55 -16.14 5.02
N ALA A 2 17.36 -16.36 4.46
CA ALA A 2 17.10 -16.18 3.03
C ALA A 2 15.91 -15.24 2.87
N PHE A 3 16.06 -14.21 2.05
CA PHE A 3 14.97 -13.29 1.72
C PHE A 3 14.20 -13.84 0.51
N HIS A 4 12.87 -13.85 0.62
CA HIS A 4 11.97 -14.23 -0.46
C HIS A 4 10.93 -13.11 -0.64
N PRO A 5 10.85 -12.48 -1.82
CA PRO A 5 9.84 -11.45 -2.05
C PRO A 5 8.44 -12.07 -2.01
N GLY A 6 7.57 -11.54 -1.16
CA GLY A 6 6.16 -11.93 -1.10
C GLY A 6 5.41 -11.44 -2.33
N VAL A 7 4.78 -12.35 -3.08
CA VAL A 7 3.96 -12.01 -4.24
C VAL A 7 2.59 -12.65 -4.07
N TYR A 8 1.55 -11.83 -3.99
CA TYR A 8 0.17 -12.31 -3.88
C TYR A 8 -0.17 -13.27 -5.02
N GLY A 9 -0.77 -14.41 -4.67
CA GLY A 9 -1.13 -15.47 -5.61
C GLY A 9 0.01 -16.43 -5.97
N THR A 10 1.24 -16.18 -5.52
CA THR A 10 2.36 -17.11 -5.64
C THR A 10 2.46 -17.96 -4.36
N PRO A 11 2.70 -19.27 -4.45
CA PRO A 11 2.90 -20.10 -3.26
C PRO A 11 4.19 -19.72 -2.52
N PRO A 12 4.25 -19.96 -1.19
CA PRO A 12 5.49 -19.79 -0.43
C PRO A 12 6.58 -20.77 -0.91
N PRO A 13 7.87 -20.47 -0.63
CA PRO A 13 8.96 -21.42 -0.85
C PRO A 13 8.83 -22.64 0.10
N ASP A 14 9.70 -23.63 -0.07
CA ASP A 14 9.82 -24.73 0.90
C ASP A 14 10.37 -24.20 2.24
N VAL A 15 9.58 -24.40 3.30
CA VAL A 15 9.84 -23.91 4.65
C VAL A 15 9.94 -25.03 5.68
N ILE A 16 10.05 -26.29 5.25
CA ILE A 16 10.10 -27.43 6.20
C ILE A 16 11.19 -27.21 7.25
N GLY A 17 10.80 -27.20 8.52
CA GLY A 17 11.69 -27.01 9.67
C GLY A 17 12.36 -25.64 9.78
N ARG A 18 11.88 -24.61 9.06
CA ARG A 18 12.44 -23.25 9.11
C ARG A 18 11.63 -22.32 10.00
N ASP A 19 12.29 -21.29 10.52
CA ASP A 19 11.62 -20.12 11.10
C ASP A 19 11.14 -19.20 9.97
N VAL A 20 9.84 -18.99 9.88
CA VAL A 20 9.19 -18.21 8.83
C VAL A 20 8.75 -16.87 9.42
N ILE A 21 9.31 -15.79 8.90
CA ILE A 21 8.97 -14.42 9.32
C ILE A 21 8.32 -13.72 8.13
N LEU A 22 7.10 -13.24 8.33
CA LEU A 22 6.30 -12.50 7.36
C LEU A 22 6.14 -11.07 7.89
N VAL A 23 6.65 -10.10 7.15
CA VAL A 23 6.60 -8.68 7.53
C VAL A 23 5.87 -7.90 6.45
N ASP A 24 4.90 -7.09 6.86
CA ASP A 24 4.09 -6.24 5.98
C ASP A 24 3.35 -7.00 4.85
N PHE A 25 3.17 -8.29 5.06
CA PHE A 25 2.59 -9.21 4.11
C PHE A 25 2.12 -10.46 4.83
N SER A 26 1.03 -11.04 4.35
CA SER A 26 0.59 -12.36 4.76
C SER A 26 -0.11 -13.10 3.62
N TYR A 27 -0.01 -14.43 3.64
CA TYR A 27 -0.81 -15.27 2.76
C TYR A 27 -2.23 -15.41 3.31
N LYS A 28 -3.17 -15.83 2.44
CA LYS A 28 -4.53 -16.20 2.87
C LYS A 28 -4.50 -17.36 3.86
N ARG A 29 -5.55 -17.44 4.68
CA ARG A 29 -5.68 -18.42 5.77
C ARG A 29 -5.25 -19.86 5.41
N PRO A 30 -5.70 -20.48 4.31
CA PRO A 30 -5.33 -21.88 4.01
C PRO A 30 -3.82 -22.09 3.79
N VAL A 31 -3.14 -21.09 3.22
CA VAL A 31 -1.68 -21.15 2.99
C VAL A 31 -0.94 -20.97 4.32
N MET A 32 -1.42 -20.07 5.17
CA MET A 32 -0.85 -19.88 6.51
C MET A 32 -0.97 -21.14 7.37
N GLU A 33 -2.12 -21.82 7.33
CA GLU A 33 -2.32 -23.10 8.01
C GLU A 33 -1.35 -24.18 7.49
N ALA A 34 -1.09 -24.23 6.18
CA ALA A 34 -0.11 -25.14 5.60
C ALA A 34 1.31 -24.83 6.07
N LEU A 35 1.70 -23.55 6.11
CA LEU A 35 2.99 -23.10 6.65
C LEU A 35 3.17 -23.56 8.10
N CYS A 36 2.13 -23.38 8.94
CA CYS A 36 2.18 -23.79 10.36
C CYS A 36 2.41 -25.30 10.55
N ARG A 37 1.97 -26.13 9.59
CA ARG A 37 2.16 -27.59 9.65
C ARG A 37 3.57 -28.05 9.32
N THR A 38 4.36 -27.25 8.62
CA THR A 38 5.68 -27.65 8.12
C THR A 38 6.83 -26.84 8.69
N ALA A 39 6.60 -25.58 9.04
CA ALA A 39 7.62 -24.70 9.61
C ALA A 39 7.98 -25.08 11.06
N ALA A 40 9.15 -24.62 11.52
CA ALA A 40 9.55 -24.66 12.92
C ALA A 40 8.91 -23.52 13.73
N SER A 41 8.77 -22.34 13.13
CA SER A 41 8.00 -21.22 13.69
C SER A 41 7.40 -20.35 12.58
N VAL A 42 6.34 -19.64 12.90
CA VAL A 42 5.69 -18.65 12.03
C VAL A 42 5.45 -17.38 12.82
N LEU A 43 6.10 -16.29 12.41
CA LEU A 43 5.87 -14.94 12.92
C LEU A 43 5.24 -14.09 11.81
N VAL A 44 4.13 -13.42 12.12
CA VAL A 44 3.52 -12.41 11.25
C VAL A 44 3.56 -11.06 11.96
N LEU A 45 4.14 -10.06 11.30
CA LEU A 45 4.14 -8.66 11.70
C LEU A 45 3.48 -7.86 10.58
N ASP A 46 2.23 -7.41 10.77
CA ASP A 46 1.46 -6.80 9.68
C ASP A 46 0.56 -5.68 10.22
N HIS A 47 0.12 -4.79 9.33
CA HIS A 47 -0.74 -3.66 9.63
C HIS A 47 -1.91 -3.54 8.64
N HIS A 48 -2.13 -4.55 7.78
CA HIS A 48 -3.22 -4.55 6.80
C HIS A 48 -4.53 -5.06 7.40
N LYS A 49 -5.65 -4.35 7.16
CA LYS A 49 -7.00 -4.80 7.57
C LYS A 49 -7.38 -6.17 7.00
N THR A 50 -6.92 -6.46 5.78
CA THR A 50 -7.15 -7.76 5.14
C THR A 50 -6.40 -8.88 5.87
N ALA A 51 -5.17 -8.62 6.33
CA ALA A 51 -4.43 -9.56 7.16
C ALA A 51 -5.14 -9.80 8.50
N ALA A 52 -5.60 -8.73 9.16
CA ALA A 52 -6.38 -8.84 10.39
C ALA A 52 -7.62 -9.75 10.22
N ALA A 53 -8.36 -9.58 9.12
CA ALA A 53 -9.55 -10.37 8.83
C ALA A 53 -9.23 -11.83 8.48
N GLU A 54 -8.18 -12.09 7.71
CA GLU A 54 -7.78 -13.44 7.28
C GLU A 54 -7.11 -14.25 8.40
N LEU A 55 -6.33 -13.59 9.25
CA LEU A 55 -5.49 -14.26 10.25
C LEU A 55 -6.10 -14.29 11.65
N GLY A 56 -7.25 -13.65 11.87
CA GLY A 56 -7.96 -13.72 13.14
C GLY A 56 -8.19 -15.16 13.59
N GLY A 57 -7.80 -15.50 14.82
CA GLY A 57 -7.95 -16.85 15.34
C GLY A 57 -6.88 -17.85 14.86
N LEU A 58 -5.80 -17.42 14.19
CA LEU A 58 -4.77 -18.33 13.68
C LEU A 58 -3.92 -18.93 14.80
N GLU A 59 -3.55 -18.14 15.81
CA GLU A 59 -2.77 -18.60 16.97
C GLU A 59 -3.57 -19.63 17.79
N GLU A 60 -4.84 -19.36 18.05
CA GLU A 60 -5.74 -20.26 18.78
C GLU A 60 -6.03 -21.54 17.99
N TRP A 61 -6.19 -21.42 16.67
CA TRP A 61 -6.30 -22.58 15.79
C TRP A 61 -5.03 -23.42 15.84
N ALA A 62 -3.85 -22.80 15.76
CA ALA A 62 -2.57 -23.50 15.81
C ALA A 62 -2.39 -24.24 17.15
N ALA A 63 -2.83 -23.65 18.27
CA ALA A 63 -2.72 -24.25 19.59
C ALA A 63 -3.50 -25.57 19.79
N VAL A 64 -4.56 -25.81 19.00
CA VAL A 64 -5.42 -27.02 19.12
C VAL A 64 -5.28 -27.99 17.97
N GLN A 65 -4.49 -27.65 16.96
CA GLN A 65 -4.29 -28.45 15.76
C GLN A 65 -2.95 -29.19 15.82
N PRO A 66 -2.78 -30.28 15.05
CA PRO A 66 -1.51 -30.98 14.95
C PRO A 66 -0.56 -30.18 14.03
N VAL A 67 -0.11 -29.03 14.50
CA VAL A 67 0.90 -28.19 13.86
C VAL A 67 2.19 -28.26 14.65
N THR A 68 3.32 -28.06 13.97
CA THR A 68 4.65 -28.13 14.56
C THR A 68 5.19 -26.76 14.93
N ALA A 69 4.70 -25.72 14.27
CA ALA A 69 5.24 -24.37 14.41
C ALA A 69 4.81 -23.71 15.73
N ALA A 70 5.72 -22.98 16.36
CA ALA A 70 5.35 -21.89 17.26
C ALA A 70 4.80 -20.73 16.40
N VAL A 71 3.54 -20.34 16.64
CA VAL A 71 2.86 -19.33 15.82
C VAL A 71 2.64 -18.06 16.63
N THR A 72 3.08 -16.92 16.10
CA THR A 72 2.81 -15.59 16.63
C THR A 72 2.26 -14.69 15.53
N VAL A 73 1.14 -14.04 15.79
CA VAL A 73 0.52 -13.08 14.86
C VAL A 73 0.35 -11.74 15.55
N HIS A 74 1.09 -10.74 15.09
CA HIS A 74 1.01 -9.38 15.61
C HIS A 74 0.50 -8.44 14.52
N ILE A 75 -0.73 -7.94 14.73
CA ILE A 75 -1.36 -6.96 13.85
C ILE A 75 -1.55 -5.65 14.61
N ASP A 76 -0.98 -4.56 14.10
CA ASP A 76 -1.18 -3.22 14.65
C ASP A 76 -1.43 -2.22 13.53
N MET A 77 -2.65 -1.69 13.47
CA MET A 77 -3.08 -0.74 12.44
C MET A 77 -2.49 0.67 12.63
N GLU A 78 -1.91 0.96 13.79
CA GLU A 78 -1.36 2.29 14.13
C GLU A 78 0.14 2.42 13.87
N LYS A 79 0.76 1.33 13.42
CA LYS A 79 2.19 1.24 13.09
C LYS A 79 2.39 0.74 11.67
N SER A 80 3.53 1.10 11.08
CA SER A 80 3.95 0.53 9.79
C SER A 80 4.61 -0.83 9.99
N GLY A 81 4.60 -1.68 8.96
CA GLY A 81 5.31 -2.97 9.00
C GLY A 81 6.80 -2.82 9.35
N ALA A 82 7.45 -1.75 8.89
CA ALA A 82 8.85 -1.46 9.20
C ALA A 82 9.09 -1.16 10.69
N VAL A 83 8.21 -0.40 11.33
CA VAL A 83 8.30 -0.11 12.77
C VAL A 83 7.97 -1.34 13.60
N LEU A 84 6.97 -2.13 13.20
CA LEU A 84 6.65 -3.39 13.86
C LEU A 84 7.82 -4.37 13.84
N ALA A 85 8.49 -4.51 12.70
CA ALA A 85 9.71 -5.31 12.59
C ALA A 85 10.81 -4.78 13.51
N TRP A 86 11.04 -3.47 13.53
CA TRP A 86 12.07 -2.88 14.38
C TRP A 86 11.82 -3.16 15.86
N GLU A 87 10.63 -2.87 16.37
CA GLU A 87 10.29 -3.07 17.79
C GLU A 87 10.38 -4.54 18.21
N HIS A 88 10.00 -5.48 17.33
CA HIS A 88 10.10 -6.90 17.60
C HIS A 88 11.56 -7.38 17.73
N PHE A 89 12.42 -7.01 16.78
CA PHE A 89 13.82 -7.49 16.75
C PHE A 89 14.78 -6.62 17.57
N HIS A 90 14.36 -5.43 18.01
CA HIS A 90 15.17 -4.49 18.79
C HIS A 90 14.42 -3.99 20.04
N PRO A 91 13.98 -4.90 20.93
CA PRO A 91 13.17 -4.53 22.08
C PRO A 91 13.90 -3.52 22.98
N GLY A 92 13.20 -2.43 23.32
CA GLY A 92 13.72 -1.36 24.18
C GLY A 92 14.68 -0.37 23.49
N LYS A 93 15.00 -0.55 22.20
CA LYS A 93 15.76 0.45 21.44
C LYS A 93 14.83 1.54 20.87
N PRO A 94 15.30 2.80 20.77
CA PRO A 94 14.54 3.83 20.08
C PRO A 94 14.35 3.48 18.61
N ILE A 95 13.27 3.95 17.99
CA ILE A 95 13.00 3.81 16.57
C ILE A 95 13.90 4.80 15.80
N PRO A 96 14.74 4.37 14.84
CA PRO A 96 15.57 5.26 14.02
C PRO A 96 14.73 6.28 13.26
N ARG A 97 15.25 7.50 13.07
CA ARG A 97 14.52 8.58 12.36
C ARG A 97 14.03 8.17 10.98
N LEU A 98 14.84 7.42 10.23
CA LEU A 98 14.43 6.88 8.93
C LEU A 98 13.12 6.08 9.03
N LEU A 99 13.02 5.16 10.00
CA LEU A 99 11.82 4.35 10.20
C LEU A 99 10.63 5.18 10.71
N GLN A 100 10.88 6.23 11.49
CA GLN A 100 9.82 7.18 11.89
C GLN A 100 9.22 7.88 10.66
N HIS A 101 10.06 8.37 9.74
CA HIS A 101 9.58 8.97 8.49
C HIS A 101 8.87 7.95 7.59
N VAL A 102 9.41 6.73 7.46
CA VAL A 102 8.75 5.63 6.73
C VAL A 102 7.34 5.41 7.28
N GLN A 103 7.18 5.29 8.60
CA GLN A 103 5.87 5.14 9.22
C GLN A 103 4.95 6.34 8.98
N ASP A 104 5.48 7.56 9.07
CA ASP A 104 4.73 8.78 8.88
C ASP A 104 4.14 8.90 7.46
N ARG A 105 4.87 8.43 6.44
CA ARG A 105 4.37 8.32 5.06
C ARG A 105 3.45 7.14 4.85
N ASP A 106 3.81 5.97 5.38
CA ASP A 106 3.07 4.72 5.18
C ASP A 106 1.65 4.81 5.75
N LEU A 107 1.51 5.42 6.92
CA LEU A 107 0.21 5.72 7.55
C LEU A 107 -0.44 7.00 7.00
N TRP A 108 0.17 7.63 5.99
CA TRP A 108 -0.28 8.85 5.32
C TRP A 108 -0.53 10.03 6.27
N ARG A 109 0.26 10.15 7.34
CA ARG A 109 0.12 11.18 8.38
C ARG A 109 0.84 12.47 7.98
N PHE A 110 2.07 12.36 7.47
CA PHE A 110 2.94 13.50 7.13
C PHE A 110 3.05 14.54 8.26
N ALA A 111 3.11 14.08 9.51
CA ALA A 111 3.19 14.92 10.69
C ALA A 111 4.63 15.33 11.03
N LEU A 112 5.63 14.54 10.61
CA LEU A 112 7.03 14.86 10.86
C LEU A 112 7.54 15.85 9.80
N PRO A 113 8.29 16.90 10.21
CA PRO A 113 8.91 17.82 9.25
C PRO A 113 9.81 17.08 8.27
N GLY A 114 9.67 17.38 6.98
CA GLY A 114 10.55 16.84 5.95
C GLY A 114 10.27 15.40 5.51
N THR A 115 9.23 14.72 6.02
CA THR A 115 8.93 13.30 5.64
C THR A 115 8.87 13.10 4.13
N ARG A 116 8.20 14.02 3.41
CA ARG A 116 8.07 13.92 1.95
C ARG A 116 9.42 13.98 1.27
N GLU A 117 10.20 15.00 1.59
CA GLU A 117 11.50 15.26 1.00
C GLU A 117 12.50 14.16 1.35
N ILE A 118 12.62 13.81 2.63
CA ILE A 118 13.55 12.78 3.10
C ILE A 118 13.26 11.45 2.38
N LEU A 119 12.01 11.03 2.32
CA LEU A 119 11.68 9.78 1.65
C LEU A 119 11.74 9.87 0.12
N ALA A 120 11.51 11.04 -0.48
CA ALA A 120 11.75 11.24 -1.91
C ALA A 120 13.23 11.03 -2.25
N CYS A 121 14.15 11.53 -1.41
CA CYS A 121 15.58 11.26 -1.55
C CYS A 121 15.88 9.76 -1.36
N VAL A 122 15.44 9.15 -0.25
CA VAL A 122 15.68 7.72 0.04
C VAL A 122 15.19 6.82 -1.11
N PHE A 123 13.96 7.02 -1.61
CA PHE A 123 13.40 6.21 -2.69
C PHE A 123 13.97 6.52 -4.08
N SER A 124 14.80 7.56 -4.21
CA SER A 124 15.54 7.81 -5.46
C SER A 124 16.79 6.94 -5.60
N HIS A 125 17.25 6.32 -4.50
CA HIS A 125 18.37 5.39 -4.50
C HIS A 125 17.94 3.94 -4.80
N PRO A 126 18.87 3.07 -5.25
CA PRO A 126 18.63 1.64 -5.39
C PRO A 126 18.21 0.98 -4.07
N PHE A 127 17.49 -0.15 -4.17
CA PHE A 127 17.15 -0.99 -3.02
C PHE A 127 18.36 -1.85 -2.63
N ASP A 128 19.23 -1.24 -1.84
CA ASP A 128 20.51 -1.79 -1.41
C ASP A 128 20.70 -1.51 0.09
N PHE A 129 21.03 -2.55 0.85
CA PHE A 129 21.10 -2.44 2.32
C PHE A 129 22.24 -1.53 2.76
N ASP A 130 23.42 -1.64 2.14
CA ASP A 130 24.57 -0.80 2.51
C ASP A 130 24.25 0.67 2.28
N ARG A 131 23.62 1.01 1.14
CA ARG A 131 23.20 2.39 0.88
C ARG A 131 22.09 2.86 1.84
N TRP A 132 21.18 1.99 2.24
CA TRP A 132 20.14 2.35 3.21
C TRP A 132 20.69 2.54 4.62
N ASP A 133 21.71 1.78 5.01
CA ASP A 133 22.41 1.97 6.28
C ASP A 133 23.14 3.32 6.31
N GLU A 134 23.85 3.69 5.23
CA GLU A 134 24.46 5.02 5.08
C GLU A 134 23.43 6.15 5.21
N LEU A 135 22.31 6.06 4.48
CA LEU A 135 21.24 7.04 4.55
C LEU A 135 20.62 7.13 5.95
N ALA A 136 20.45 6.00 6.64
CA ALA A 136 19.94 5.97 8.00
C ALA A 136 20.88 6.72 8.96
N GLU A 137 22.20 6.50 8.84
CA GLU A 137 23.21 7.21 9.64
C GLU A 137 23.23 8.72 9.35
N GLU A 138 23.19 9.11 8.07
CA GLU A 138 23.13 10.52 7.63
C GLU A 138 21.89 11.23 8.21
N ILE A 139 20.70 10.62 8.10
CA ILE A 139 19.43 11.16 8.62
C ILE A 139 19.42 11.25 10.15
N GLU A 140 20.01 10.27 10.83
CA GLU A 140 20.12 10.28 12.29
C GLU A 140 21.04 11.41 12.78
N CYS A 141 22.13 11.67 12.05
CA CYS A 141 23.06 12.76 12.34
C CYS A 141 22.46 14.14 12.05
N ASP A 142 22.15 14.43 10.78
CA ASP A 142 21.54 15.69 10.32
C ASP A 142 20.81 15.49 8.97
N PRO A 143 19.47 15.54 8.94
CA PRO A 143 18.71 15.29 7.72
C PRO A 143 18.71 16.47 6.74
N THR A 144 19.35 17.60 7.06
CA THR A 144 19.23 18.85 6.26
C THR A 144 19.64 18.67 4.80
N ALA A 145 20.75 17.98 4.54
CA ALA A 145 21.23 17.74 3.17
C ALA A 145 20.28 16.81 2.39
N ILE A 146 19.88 15.70 3.00
CA ILE A 146 18.91 14.73 2.45
C ILE A 146 17.58 15.42 2.13
N GLN A 147 17.10 16.29 3.03
CA GLN A 147 15.88 17.06 2.84
C GLN A 147 16.01 18.04 1.66
N ALA A 148 17.17 18.69 1.49
CA ALA A 148 17.39 19.63 0.38
C ALA A 148 17.38 18.91 -0.99
N GLU A 149 17.99 17.72 -1.08
CA GLU A 149 17.94 16.88 -2.29
C GLU A 149 16.49 16.44 -2.58
N GLY A 150 15.81 15.93 -1.56
CA GLY A 150 14.41 15.55 -1.61
C GLY A 150 13.47 16.65 -2.08
N ALA A 151 13.69 17.89 -1.62
CA ALA A 151 12.88 19.05 -2.00
C ALA A 151 12.93 19.34 -3.51
N ALA A 152 14.06 19.06 -4.17
CA ALA A 152 14.17 19.19 -5.63
C ALA A 152 13.32 18.14 -6.35
N ILE A 153 13.33 16.90 -5.85
CA ILE A 153 12.54 15.78 -6.38
C ILE A 153 11.05 16.06 -6.21
N GLU A 154 10.63 16.44 -4.99
CA GLU A 154 9.23 16.75 -4.68
C GLU A 154 8.68 17.90 -5.52
N ARG A 155 9.48 18.94 -5.75
CA ARG A 155 9.09 20.07 -6.61
C ARG A 155 8.84 19.62 -8.05
N LYS A 156 9.69 18.74 -8.61
CA LYS A 156 9.48 18.20 -9.96
C LYS A 156 8.27 17.26 -9.99
N HIS A 157 8.14 16.39 -9.00
CA HIS A 157 7.05 15.43 -8.86
C HIS A 157 5.68 16.13 -8.88
N HIS A 158 5.50 17.16 -8.05
CA HIS A 158 4.24 17.89 -7.97
C HIS A 158 3.94 18.73 -9.22
N LYS A 159 4.97 19.33 -9.85
CA LYS A 159 4.80 20.02 -11.13
C LYS A 159 4.31 19.06 -12.22
N ASP A 160 4.93 17.89 -12.32
CA ASP A 160 4.56 16.89 -13.32
C ASP A 160 3.14 16.37 -13.11
N ILE A 161 2.76 16.08 -11.86
CA ILE A 161 1.39 15.69 -11.54
C ILE A 161 0.41 16.78 -11.99
N ALA A 162 0.65 18.04 -11.64
CA ALA A 162 -0.25 19.13 -12.01
C ALA A 162 -0.42 19.25 -13.54
N GLU A 163 0.68 19.18 -14.30
CA GLU A 163 0.66 19.29 -15.77
C GLU A 163 0.01 18.07 -16.44
N LEU A 164 0.33 16.86 -15.96
CA LEU A 164 -0.21 15.64 -16.54
C LEU A 164 -1.69 15.46 -16.21
N LEU A 165 -2.12 15.77 -14.99
CA LEU A 165 -3.55 15.69 -14.63
C LEU A 165 -4.41 16.59 -15.54
N ASN A 166 -3.91 17.75 -15.96
CA ASN A 166 -4.64 18.63 -16.88
C ASN A 166 -4.81 18.03 -18.29
N THR A 167 -3.96 17.09 -18.70
CA THR A 167 -3.92 16.56 -20.07
C THR A 167 -4.37 15.11 -20.19
N THR A 168 -4.32 14.34 -19.10
CA THR A 168 -4.60 12.90 -19.12
C THR A 168 -5.84 12.49 -18.32
N THR A 169 -6.47 13.42 -17.59
CA THR A 169 -7.68 13.14 -16.80
C THR A 169 -8.92 13.11 -17.69
N ARG A 170 -9.76 12.09 -17.48
CA ARG A 170 -11.07 11.96 -18.12
C ARG A 170 -12.08 11.30 -17.16
N PRO A 171 -13.39 11.54 -17.33
CA PRO A 171 -14.40 10.81 -16.59
C PRO A 171 -14.44 9.34 -17.02
N MET A 172 -14.63 8.43 -16.07
CA MET A 172 -14.91 7.02 -16.31
C MET A 172 -15.98 6.54 -15.32
N ILE A 173 -16.81 5.58 -15.73
CA ILE A 173 -17.79 4.94 -14.83
C ILE A 173 -17.11 3.75 -14.17
N ILE A 174 -17.00 3.77 -12.84
CA ILE A 174 -16.42 2.69 -12.06
C ILE A 174 -17.32 2.41 -10.86
N GLY A 175 -17.85 1.20 -10.79
CA GLY A 175 -18.67 0.73 -9.68
C GLY A 175 -19.99 1.47 -9.56
N GLY A 176 -20.48 2.04 -10.68
CA GLY A 176 -21.66 2.90 -10.75
C GLY A 176 -21.40 4.39 -10.47
N TYR A 177 -20.15 4.83 -10.33
CA TYR A 177 -19.78 6.23 -10.11
C TYR A 177 -19.04 6.81 -11.31
N CYS A 178 -19.46 7.99 -11.77
CA CYS A 178 -18.69 8.78 -12.73
C CYS A 178 -17.60 9.55 -11.98
N VAL A 179 -16.34 9.17 -12.18
CA VAL A 179 -15.19 9.69 -11.42
C VAL A 179 -14.05 10.11 -12.34
N PRO A 180 -13.22 11.09 -11.94
CA PRO A 180 -12.05 11.48 -12.71
C PRO A 180 -10.95 10.42 -12.59
N ILE A 181 -10.45 9.96 -13.74
CA ILE A 181 -9.35 9.02 -13.83
C ILE A 181 -8.29 9.56 -14.81
N ALA A 182 -7.03 9.57 -14.39
CA ALA A 182 -5.91 9.99 -15.23
C ALA A 182 -5.07 8.81 -15.74
N ASN A 183 -4.57 8.89 -16.97
CA ASN A 183 -3.54 7.97 -17.45
C ASN A 183 -2.16 8.42 -16.95
N LEU A 184 -1.61 7.74 -15.95
CA LEU A 184 -0.35 8.09 -15.29
C LEU A 184 0.42 6.84 -14.87
N PRO A 185 1.77 6.87 -14.83
CA PRO A 185 2.54 5.75 -14.31
C PRO A 185 2.26 5.48 -12.83
N TYR A 186 2.44 4.23 -12.40
CA TYR A 186 2.18 3.80 -11.02
C TYR A 186 2.96 4.58 -9.96
N THR A 187 4.11 5.14 -10.34
CA THR A 187 4.97 5.97 -9.46
C THR A 187 4.32 7.29 -9.04
N LEU A 188 3.28 7.75 -9.75
CA LEU A 188 2.54 8.98 -9.42
C LEU A 188 1.17 8.71 -8.79
N ALA A 189 0.81 7.43 -8.61
CA ALA A 189 -0.58 7.03 -8.35
C ALA A 189 -1.18 7.63 -7.08
N SER A 190 -0.39 7.70 -6.00
CA SER A 190 -0.88 8.15 -4.70
C SER A 190 -1.19 9.64 -4.68
N ASP A 191 -0.21 10.48 -4.99
CA ASP A 191 -0.38 11.93 -4.95
C ASP A 191 -1.30 12.43 -6.08
N ALA A 192 -1.24 11.83 -7.28
CA ALA A 192 -2.15 12.20 -8.37
C ALA A 192 -3.61 11.82 -8.06
N GLY A 193 -3.84 10.60 -7.54
CA GLY A 193 -5.18 10.19 -7.12
C GLY A 193 -5.73 11.04 -5.98
N HIS A 194 -4.89 11.39 -4.99
CA HIS A 194 -5.28 12.27 -3.89
C HIS A 194 -5.54 13.71 -4.37
N ALA A 195 -4.75 14.23 -5.31
CA ALA A 195 -5.00 15.53 -5.93
C ALA A 195 -6.35 15.57 -6.66
N LEU A 196 -6.69 14.52 -7.42
CA LEU A 196 -8.00 14.42 -8.09
C LEU A 196 -9.17 14.34 -7.10
N CYS A 197 -9.00 13.69 -5.93
CA CYS A 197 -10.03 13.66 -4.90
C CYS A 197 -10.35 15.03 -4.30
N ARG A 198 -9.42 15.99 -4.35
CA ARG A 198 -9.66 17.37 -3.86
C ARG A 198 -10.53 18.18 -4.82
N GLY A 199 -10.59 17.77 -6.09
CA GLY A 199 -11.28 18.52 -7.14
C GLY A 199 -10.58 19.83 -7.50
N ASP A 200 -11.21 20.62 -8.37
CA ASP A 200 -10.74 21.93 -8.85
C ASP A 200 -11.22 23.12 -7.98
N GLY A 201 -11.90 22.84 -6.87
CA GLY A 201 -12.47 23.85 -5.97
C GLY A 201 -13.76 24.51 -6.48
N GLY A 202 -14.24 24.17 -7.69
CA GLY A 202 -15.47 24.70 -8.29
C GLY A 202 -16.66 23.75 -8.28
N GLY A 203 -16.42 22.44 -8.15
CA GLY A 203 -17.45 21.39 -8.10
C GLY A 203 -17.49 20.58 -6.79
N MET A 204 -18.50 19.71 -6.65
CA MET A 204 -18.53 18.73 -5.56
C MET A 204 -17.37 17.75 -5.73
N ALA A 205 -16.54 17.60 -4.70
CA ALA A 205 -15.44 16.65 -4.71
C ALA A 205 -15.98 15.23 -5.03
N PRO A 206 -15.31 14.49 -5.92
CA PRO A 206 -15.77 13.15 -6.26
C PRO A 206 -15.62 12.22 -5.04
N PRO A 207 -16.47 11.19 -4.89
CA PRO A 207 -16.37 10.25 -3.78
C PRO A 207 -15.01 9.52 -3.77
N PHE A 208 -14.44 9.31 -4.94
CA PHE A 208 -13.10 8.81 -5.16
C PHE A 208 -12.60 9.24 -6.55
N ALA A 209 -11.31 9.11 -6.76
CA ALA A 209 -10.66 9.32 -8.04
C ALA A 209 -9.57 8.26 -8.23
N GLY A 210 -8.83 8.33 -9.32
CA GLY A 210 -7.71 7.42 -9.50
C GLY A 210 -6.90 7.66 -10.74
N ILE A 211 -6.01 6.73 -10.98
CA ILE A 211 -5.23 6.66 -12.20
C ILE A 211 -5.36 5.27 -12.82
N TYR A 212 -5.01 5.14 -14.09
CA TYR A 212 -4.69 3.86 -14.68
C TYR A 212 -3.37 3.91 -15.45
N TYR A 213 -2.79 2.73 -15.66
CA TYR A 213 -1.68 2.49 -16.58
C TYR A 213 -1.75 1.07 -17.12
N ASP A 214 -1.14 0.85 -18.28
CA ASP A 214 -1.13 -0.45 -18.95
C ASP A 214 0.14 -1.24 -18.60
N ARG A 215 -0.04 -2.53 -18.29
CA ARG A 215 1.01 -3.54 -18.12
C ARG A 215 0.80 -4.65 -19.17
N PRO A 216 1.80 -5.51 -19.47
CA PRO A 216 1.61 -6.63 -20.39
C PRO A 216 0.41 -7.53 -20.04
N GLY A 217 0.08 -7.67 -18.75
CA GLY A 217 -1.03 -8.49 -18.26
C GLY A 217 -2.39 -7.79 -18.16
N GLY A 218 -2.50 -6.49 -18.47
CA GLY A 218 -3.76 -5.76 -18.38
C GLY A 218 -3.60 -4.28 -17.99
N ARG A 219 -4.73 -3.60 -17.85
CA ARG A 219 -4.83 -2.21 -17.39
C ARG A 219 -5.05 -2.17 -15.89
N THR A 220 -4.10 -1.63 -15.14
CA THR A 220 -4.20 -1.52 -13.67
C THR A 220 -4.75 -0.15 -13.29
N PHE A 221 -5.78 -0.16 -12.43
CA PHE A 221 -6.36 1.01 -11.82
C PHE A 221 -5.90 1.14 -10.37
N SER A 222 -5.57 2.36 -9.97
CA SER A 222 -5.23 2.72 -8.60
C SER A 222 -6.16 3.83 -8.13
N LEU A 223 -7.07 3.49 -7.24
CA LEU A 223 -8.11 4.36 -6.70
C LEU A 223 -7.67 5.00 -5.39
N ARG A 224 -8.06 6.25 -5.18
CA ARG A 224 -7.90 7.01 -3.94
C ARG A 224 -9.23 7.61 -3.54
N SER A 225 -9.49 7.73 -2.25
CA SER A 225 -10.59 8.53 -1.71
C SER A 225 -10.10 9.38 -0.55
N SER A 226 -10.87 10.41 -0.22
CA SER A 226 -10.67 11.22 0.99
C SER A 226 -11.77 10.91 1.99
N GLY A 227 -11.43 10.81 3.28
CA GLY A 227 -12.39 10.57 4.35
C GLY A 227 -12.99 9.16 4.34
N ASP A 228 -14.33 9.07 4.38
CA ASP A 228 -15.01 7.82 4.74
C ASP A 228 -15.36 6.89 3.59
N PHE A 229 -15.21 7.32 2.34
CA PHE A 229 -15.54 6.48 1.20
C PHE A 229 -14.56 5.30 1.06
N ASP A 230 -15.07 4.07 1.05
CA ASP A 230 -14.25 2.84 0.96
C ASP A 230 -14.01 2.42 -0.51
N VAL A 231 -12.86 2.78 -1.06
CA VAL A 231 -12.45 2.34 -2.41
C VAL A 231 -12.07 0.86 -2.47
N SER A 232 -11.77 0.21 -1.35
CA SER A 232 -11.52 -1.24 -1.34
C SER A 232 -12.79 -2.01 -1.70
N ALA A 233 -13.96 -1.53 -1.29
CA ALA A 233 -15.24 -2.11 -1.66
C ALA A 233 -15.52 -1.99 -3.16
N ILE A 234 -15.11 -0.89 -3.80
CA ILE A 234 -15.19 -0.72 -5.26
C ILE A 234 -14.24 -1.69 -5.95
N ALA A 235 -12.97 -1.73 -5.56
CA ALA A 235 -11.97 -2.60 -6.18
C ALA A 235 -12.34 -4.09 -6.11
N ARG A 236 -12.95 -4.55 -5.00
CA ARG A 236 -13.41 -5.94 -4.84
C ARG A 236 -14.43 -6.38 -5.90
N LYS A 237 -15.26 -5.46 -6.42
CA LYS A 237 -16.21 -5.77 -7.51
C LYS A 237 -15.51 -6.24 -8.78
N TYR A 238 -14.25 -5.87 -8.96
CA TYR A 238 -13.40 -6.19 -10.10
C TYR A 238 -12.30 -7.21 -9.76
N GLY A 239 -12.44 -7.94 -8.65
CA GLY A 239 -11.42 -8.89 -8.18
C GLY A 239 -10.15 -8.26 -7.62
N GLY A 240 -10.16 -6.95 -7.38
CA GLY A 240 -9.09 -6.21 -6.73
C GLY A 240 -9.24 -6.11 -5.20
N GLY A 241 -8.47 -5.20 -4.60
CA GLY A 241 -8.46 -4.99 -3.15
C GLY A 241 -7.52 -3.87 -2.71
N GLY A 242 -7.40 -3.68 -1.39
CA GLY A 242 -6.53 -2.68 -0.78
C GLY A 242 -7.13 -2.10 0.51
N HIS A 243 -6.63 -0.94 0.92
CA HIS A 243 -7.11 -0.17 2.06
C HIS A 243 -8.35 0.64 1.71
N LYS A 244 -9.04 1.10 2.76
CA LYS A 244 -10.24 1.97 2.66
C LYS A 244 -10.03 3.15 1.70
N ASN A 245 -8.89 3.83 1.77
CA ASN A 245 -8.62 5.03 0.98
C ASN A 245 -7.63 4.82 -0.17
N ALA A 246 -7.11 3.61 -0.35
CA ALA A 246 -6.15 3.27 -1.40
C ALA A 246 -6.32 1.81 -1.81
N ALA A 247 -6.91 1.58 -2.98
CA ALA A 247 -7.17 0.24 -3.50
C ALA A 247 -6.93 0.18 -5.00
N GLY A 248 -6.77 -1.01 -5.55
CA GLY A 248 -6.56 -1.19 -6.98
C GLY A 248 -7.14 -2.48 -7.52
N PHE A 249 -7.36 -2.50 -8.84
CA PHE A 249 -7.84 -3.66 -9.59
C PHE A 249 -7.23 -3.65 -10.99
N THR A 250 -7.29 -4.78 -11.70
CA THR A 250 -6.77 -4.89 -13.07
C THR A 250 -7.85 -5.40 -14.00
N MET A 251 -7.99 -4.75 -15.16
CA MET A 251 -8.92 -5.10 -16.23
C MET A 251 -8.17 -5.47 -17.51
N SER A 252 -8.88 -5.96 -18.52
CA SER A 252 -8.31 -6.14 -19.85
C SER A 252 -7.84 -4.82 -20.45
N LEU A 253 -6.81 -4.87 -21.29
CA LEU A 253 -6.37 -3.70 -22.06
C LEU A 253 -7.54 -3.13 -22.86
N GLY A 254 -7.62 -1.80 -22.91
CA GLY A 254 -8.71 -1.09 -23.59
C GLY A 254 -10.02 -1.00 -22.80
N TRP A 255 -10.11 -1.54 -21.59
CA TRP A 255 -11.29 -1.29 -20.74
C TRP A 255 -11.38 0.20 -20.37
N GLU A 256 -12.57 0.79 -20.58
CA GLU A 256 -12.79 2.24 -20.45
C GLU A 256 -13.81 2.62 -19.36
N GLY A 257 -14.12 1.69 -18.46
CA GLY A 257 -15.16 1.84 -17.45
C GLY A 257 -16.31 0.85 -17.65
N ASP A 258 -17.21 0.80 -16.68
CA ASP A 258 -18.49 0.13 -16.84
C ASP A 258 -19.27 0.82 -17.97
N CYS A 259 -20.00 0.03 -18.79
CA CYS A 259 -20.92 0.62 -19.75
C CYS A 259 -22.03 1.36 -19.00
N ASP A 260 -22.50 2.49 -19.53
CA ASP A 260 -23.76 3.12 -19.13
C ASP A 260 -24.93 2.15 -19.44
N THR A 261 -25.12 1.14 -18.58
CA THR A 261 -26.41 0.49 -18.48
C THR A 261 -27.22 1.35 -17.52
N PRO A 262 -28.20 2.15 -17.99
CA PRO A 262 -29.06 2.89 -17.07
C PRO A 262 -29.72 1.88 -16.15
N ASN A 263 -29.42 1.96 -14.86
CA ASN A 263 -30.08 1.15 -13.86
C ASN A 263 -31.54 1.62 -13.81
N PRO A 264 -32.54 0.82 -14.23
CA PRO A 264 -33.93 1.30 -14.34
C PRO A 264 -34.57 1.67 -12.99
N SER A 265 -33.88 1.44 -11.87
CA SER A 265 -34.40 1.63 -10.52
C SER A 265 -33.71 2.73 -9.69
N ALA A 266 -32.75 3.48 -10.25
CA ALA A 266 -32.13 4.60 -9.53
C ALA A 266 -32.63 5.92 -10.12
N GLY A 267 -33.73 6.44 -9.59
CA GLY A 267 -34.25 7.75 -9.94
C GLY A 267 -33.18 8.83 -9.75
N VAL A 268 -32.95 9.60 -10.81
CA VAL A 268 -32.13 10.81 -10.81
C VAL A 268 -32.59 11.71 -9.67
N ARG A 269 -31.71 11.97 -8.70
CA ARG A 269 -31.79 13.16 -7.87
C ARG A 269 -30.62 14.05 -8.25
N LEU A 270 -30.99 15.18 -8.86
CA LEU A 270 -30.16 16.36 -9.11
C LEU A 270 -29.57 16.89 -7.81
#